data_AF-A0A0M8N1A0-F1
#
_entry.id   AF-A0A0M8N1A0-F1
#
_cell.length_a   1.000
_cell.length_b   1.000
_cell.length_c   1.000
_cell.angle_alpha   90.00
_cell.angle_beta   90.00
_cell.angle_gamma   90.00
#
_symmetry.space_group_name_H-M   'P 1'
#
loop_
_entity.id
_entity.type
_entity.pdbx_description
1 polymer ?
#
loop_
_entity_poly.entity_id
_entity_poly.type
_entity_poly.pdbx_seq_one_letter_code
_entity_poly.pdbx_strand_id
1 'polypeptide(L)'
;MFARPRPKKSPLPPPSKKRKQSAVEEVNFDFDAREEYLTGFHKRKQQRIKHAQEEAAKRARQERLETRKQVREERRREVENHVKNVNKLLQESGAVAPEDDGEDEETAEEEWGGFPDQPDTDIVDQEDEYIDEDRYTTVTVESVSVSRDGLEKPELKTGEDEEGEAKGNEPEKAEGQEQGKEIMKGPLHLTTDITHHGNSLTISSSVSIQKIPIKSKSLY
;
A
#
# COMPACT_ATOMS: atom_id res chain seq x y z
N MET A 1 -20.05 -61.21 20.27
CA MET A 1 -18.78 -60.53 20.63
C MET A 1 -18.95 -59.04 20.33
N PHE A 2 -18.93 -58.17 21.34
CA PHE A 2 -19.12 -56.73 21.14
C PHE A 2 -17.81 -56.07 20.69
N ALA A 3 -17.83 -55.42 19.52
CA ALA A 3 -16.69 -54.68 19.01
C ALA A 3 -16.37 -53.52 19.96
N ARG A 4 -15.12 -53.43 20.42
CA ARG A 4 -14.67 -52.32 21.26
C ARG A 4 -14.71 -51.02 20.44
N PRO A 5 -15.27 -49.93 20.97
CA PRO A 5 -15.38 -48.67 20.23
C PRO A 5 -13.99 -48.10 19.92
N ARG A 6 -13.82 -47.55 18.71
CA ARG A 6 -12.56 -46.91 18.30
C ARG A 6 -12.28 -45.67 19.16
N PRO A 7 -11.04 -45.50 19.67
CA PRO A 7 -10.69 -44.33 20.47
C PRO A 7 -10.74 -43.06 19.60
N LYS A 8 -11.48 -42.04 20.06
CA LYS A 8 -11.55 -40.73 19.38
C LYS A 8 -10.29 -39.92 19.71
N LYS A 9 -9.57 -39.47 18.67
CA LYS A 9 -8.50 -38.47 18.80
C LYS A 9 -9.14 -37.11 19.03
N SER A 10 -8.76 -36.38 20.08
CA SER A 10 -9.24 -35.01 20.27
C SER A 10 -8.72 -34.13 19.12
N PRO A 11 -9.57 -33.27 18.51
CA PRO A 11 -9.12 -32.35 17.47
C PRO A 11 -8.22 -31.24 18.02
N LEU A 12 -8.13 -31.12 19.35
CA LEU A 12 -7.28 -30.16 20.01
C LEU A 12 -5.83 -30.66 20.04
N PRO A 13 -4.86 -29.79 19.71
CA PRO A 13 -3.45 -30.14 19.83
C PRO A 13 -3.12 -30.52 21.27
N PRO A 14 -2.24 -31.53 21.49
CA PRO A 14 -1.86 -31.93 22.84
C PRO A 14 -1.26 -30.72 23.58
N PRO A 15 -1.62 -30.52 24.86
CA PRO A 15 -1.13 -29.36 25.61
C PRO A 15 0.40 -29.38 25.67
N SER A 16 1.03 -28.33 25.15
CA SER A 16 2.49 -28.18 25.17
C SER A 16 3.00 -28.25 26.61
N LYS A 17 4.11 -28.96 26.82
CA LYS A 17 4.78 -29.15 28.12
C LYS A 17 4.75 -27.87 28.96
N LYS A 18 4.32 -28.01 30.21
CA LYS A 18 4.11 -26.96 31.22
C LYS A 18 5.12 -25.80 31.05
N ARG A 19 4.63 -24.61 30.67
CA ARG A 19 5.41 -23.37 30.78
C ARG A 19 5.92 -23.28 32.22
N LYS A 20 7.25 -23.12 32.40
CA LYS A 20 7.83 -22.74 33.69
C LYS A 20 7.22 -21.39 34.05
N GLN A 21 6.25 -21.40 34.97
CA GLN A 21 5.72 -20.17 35.54
C GLN A 21 6.83 -19.61 36.43
N SER A 22 7.24 -18.37 36.23
CA SER A 22 8.12 -17.67 37.16
C SER A 22 7.45 -17.73 38.52
N ALA A 23 8.05 -18.45 39.48
CA ALA A 23 7.57 -18.45 40.84
C ALA A 23 7.75 -17.03 41.37
N VAL A 24 6.65 -16.29 41.50
CA VAL A 24 6.68 -14.97 42.09
C VAL A 24 6.90 -15.19 43.59
N GLU A 25 8.06 -14.79 44.08
CA GLU A 25 8.50 -15.06 45.46
C GLU A 25 7.61 -14.35 46.49
N GLU A 26 7.05 -13.18 46.15
CA GLU A 26 6.19 -12.41 47.05
C GLU A 26 5.08 -11.69 46.26
N VAL A 27 3.82 -11.85 46.71
CA VAL A 27 2.66 -11.15 46.14
C VAL A 27 2.30 -9.99 47.06
N ASN A 28 2.66 -8.77 46.66
CA ASN A 28 2.24 -7.55 47.34
C ASN A 28 0.85 -7.12 46.84
N PHE A 29 -0.08 -6.87 47.77
CA PHE A 29 -1.41 -6.37 47.47
C PHE A 29 -1.44 -4.85 47.60
N ASP A 30 -1.25 -4.18 46.47
CA ASP A 30 -1.43 -2.73 46.37
C ASP A 30 -2.92 -2.40 46.24
N PHE A 31 -3.45 -1.68 47.24
CA PHE A 31 -4.84 -1.24 47.26
C PHE A 31 -5.14 -0.19 46.19
N ASP A 32 -4.18 0.69 45.87
CA ASP A 32 -4.36 1.77 44.89
C ASP A 32 -4.45 1.18 43.48
N ALA A 33 -3.55 0.23 43.16
CA ALA A 33 -3.62 -0.53 41.91
C ALA A 33 -4.93 -1.33 41.79
N ARG A 34 -5.46 -1.84 42.90
CA ARG A 34 -6.75 -2.53 42.93
C ARG A 34 -7.91 -1.58 42.65
N GLU A 35 -7.91 -0.38 43.22
CA GLU A 35 -8.93 0.65 42.97
C GLU A 35 -8.90 1.12 41.51
N GLU A 36 -7.72 1.37 40.94
CA GLU A 36 -7.58 1.66 39.51
C GLU A 36 -8.02 0.48 38.64
N TYR A 37 -7.76 -0.75 39.06
CA TYR A 37 -8.24 -1.92 38.35
C TYR A 37 -9.77 -2.04 38.41
N LEU A 38 -10.40 -1.79 39.55
CA LEU A 38 -11.85 -1.90 39.67
C LEU A 38 -12.60 -0.74 38.97
N THR A 39 -12.04 0.45 38.93
CA THR A 39 -12.72 1.63 38.34
C THR A 39 -12.29 1.89 36.88
N GLY A 40 -11.07 1.50 36.51
CA GLY A 40 -10.43 1.81 35.23
C GLY A 40 -10.80 0.90 34.05
N PHE A 41 -11.97 0.26 34.05
CA PHE A 41 -12.37 -0.65 32.95
C PHE A 41 -12.32 0.01 31.57
N HIS A 42 -12.75 1.27 31.48
CA HIS A 42 -12.69 2.04 30.24
C HIS A 42 -11.24 2.28 29.80
N LYS A 43 -10.36 2.67 30.73
CA LYS A 43 -8.92 2.83 30.47
C LYS A 43 -8.32 1.54 29.93
N ARG A 44 -8.58 0.39 30.56
CA ARG A 44 -8.10 -0.93 30.08
C ARG A 44 -8.66 -1.32 28.73
N LYS A 45 -9.94 -1.02 28.46
CA LYS A 45 -10.54 -1.29 27.16
C LYS A 45 -9.84 -0.49 26.07
N GLN A 46 -9.62 0.80 26.30
CA GLN A 46 -8.86 1.66 25.39
C GLN A 46 -7.41 1.19 25.23
N GLN A 47 -6.73 0.83 26.32
CA GLN A 47 -5.36 0.30 26.27
C GLN A 47 -5.27 -0.96 25.42
N ARG A 48 -6.21 -1.92 25.58
CA ARG A 48 -6.25 -3.11 24.73
C ARG A 48 -6.47 -2.77 23.25
N ILE A 49 -7.37 -1.83 22.96
CA ILE A 49 -7.61 -1.38 21.60
C ILE A 49 -6.35 -0.74 21.01
N LYS A 50 -5.70 0.17 21.75
CA LYS A 50 -4.45 0.82 21.34
C LYS A 50 -3.33 -0.18 21.13
N HIS A 51 -3.13 -1.11 22.06
CA HIS A 51 -2.12 -2.16 21.93
C HIS A 51 -2.36 -3.02 20.69
N ALA A 52 -3.60 -3.44 20.43
CA ALA A 52 -3.93 -4.19 19.22
C ALA A 52 -3.66 -3.39 17.94
N GLN A 53 -3.94 -2.07 17.95
CA GLN A 53 -3.63 -1.18 16.83
C GLN A 53 -2.12 -1.00 16.64
N GLU A 54 -1.36 -0.83 17.73
CA GLU A 54 0.09 -0.68 17.71
C GLU A 54 0.78 -1.95 17.22
N GLU A 55 0.35 -3.13 17.68
CA GLU A 55 0.86 -4.41 17.19
C GLU A 55 0.56 -4.62 15.70
N ALA A 56 -0.66 -4.29 15.26
CA ALA A 56 -1.03 -4.37 13.85
C ALA A 56 -0.19 -3.41 12.99
N ALA A 57 0.02 -2.17 13.45
CA ALA A 57 0.86 -1.20 12.75
C ALA A 57 2.33 -1.63 12.70
N LYS A 58 2.85 -2.20 13.80
CA LYS A 58 4.22 -2.73 13.86
C LYS A 58 4.40 -3.89 12.88
N ARG A 59 3.46 -4.84 12.86
CA ARG A 59 3.49 -5.97 11.92
C ARG A 59 3.41 -5.51 10.48
N ALA A 60 2.48 -4.60 10.14
CA ALA A 60 2.36 -4.06 8.79
C ALA A 60 3.63 -3.34 8.32
N ARG A 61 4.32 -2.61 9.21
CA ARG A 61 5.63 -2.01 8.91
C ARG A 61 6.71 -3.07 8.63
N GLN A 62 6.76 -4.12 9.44
CA GLN A 62 7.73 -5.21 9.27
C GLN A 62 7.50 -5.94 7.95
N GLU A 63 6.25 -6.30 7.63
CA GLU A 63 5.87 -6.94 6.37
C GLU A 63 6.22 -6.06 5.16
N ARG A 64 6.00 -4.74 5.23
CA ARG A 64 6.39 -3.81 4.17
C ARG A 64 7.91 -3.72 3.98
N LEU A 65 8.68 -3.81 5.06
CA LEU A 65 10.14 -3.80 4.97
C LEU A 65 10.67 -5.12 4.40
N GLU A 66 10.12 -6.25 4.86
CA GLU A 66 10.47 -7.58 4.40
C GLU A 66 10.16 -7.76 2.90
N THR A 67 8.97 -7.37 2.46
CA THR A 67 8.60 -7.39 1.02
C THR A 67 9.53 -6.53 0.18
N ARG A 68 9.87 -5.32 0.63
CA ARG A 68 10.83 -4.46 -0.08
C ARG A 68 12.23 -5.07 -0.15
N LYS A 69 12.65 -5.75 0.92
CA LYS A 69 13.93 -6.47 0.96
C LYS A 69 13.91 -7.66 0.00
N GLN A 70 12.83 -8.45 0.00
CA GLN A 70 12.64 -9.57 -0.93
C GLN A 70 12.72 -9.11 -2.39
N VAL A 71 11.99 -8.06 -2.77
CA VAL A 71 12.03 -7.52 -4.14
C VAL A 71 13.44 -7.08 -4.55
N ARG A 72 14.20 -6.47 -3.64
CA ARG A 72 15.60 -6.08 -3.92
C ARG A 72 16.50 -7.30 -4.09
N GLU A 73 16.35 -8.30 -3.22
CA GLU A 73 17.11 -9.55 -3.30
C GLU A 73 16.77 -10.34 -4.56
N GLU A 74 15.50 -10.39 -4.96
CA GLU A 74 15.03 -11.03 -6.19
C GLU A 74 15.65 -10.37 -7.40
N ARG A 75 15.56 -9.03 -7.52
CA ARG A 75 16.22 -8.28 -8.61
C ARG A 75 17.72 -8.50 -8.66
N ARG A 76 18.39 -8.48 -7.49
CA ARG A 76 19.83 -8.75 -7.41
C ARG A 76 20.16 -10.16 -7.91
N ARG A 77 19.40 -11.17 -7.48
CA ARG A 77 19.58 -12.56 -7.92
C ARG A 77 19.30 -12.73 -9.42
N GLU A 78 18.27 -12.07 -9.94
CA GLU A 78 17.95 -12.08 -11.37
C GLU A 78 19.12 -11.54 -12.20
N VAL A 79 19.69 -10.40 -11.80
CA VAL A 79 20.87 -9.81 -12.44
C VAL A 79 22.08 -10.75 -12.34
N GLU A 80 22.39 -11.27 -11.15
CA GLU A 80 23.51 -12.21 -10.95
C GLU A 80 23.35 -13.47 -11.81
N ASN A 81 22.14 -14.04 -11.87
CA ASN A 81 21.85 -15.19 -12.71
C ASN A 81 21.95 -14.86 -14.19
N HIS A 82 21.51 -13.67 -14.59
CA HIS A 82 21.61 -13.22 -15.98
C HIS A 82 23.06 -13.06 -16.42
N VAL A 83 23.91 -12.40 -15.61
CA VAL A 83 25.35 -12.26 -15.88
C VAL A 83 26.02 -13.64 -15.95
N LYS A 84 25.73 -14.53 -15.00
CA LYS A 84 26.25 -15.91 -15.03
C LYS A 84 25.83 -16.66 -16.29
N ASN A 85 24.58 -16.50 -16.73
CA ASN A 85 24.09 -17.13 -17.95
C ASN A 85 24.79 -16.55 -19.18
N VAL A 86 24.93 -15.23 -19.30
CA VAL A 86 25.63 -14.57 -20.42
C VAL A 86 27.09 -14.99 -20.48
N ASN A 87 27.80 -14.97 -19.34
CA ASN A 87 29.19 -15.43 -19.25
C ASN A 87 29.34 -16.89 -19.66
N LYS A 88 28.39 -17.76 -19.26
CA LYS A 88 28.36 -19.16 -19.68
C LYS A 88 28.18 -19.31 -21.19
N LEU A 89 27.26 -18.57 -21.81
CA LEU A 89 27.08 -18.60 -23.27
C LEU A 89 28.34 -18.09 -24.01
N LEU A 90 28.99 -17.05 -23.49
CA LEU A 90 30.25 -16.52 -24.05
C LEU A 90 31.39 -17.56 -23.97
N GLN A 91 31.53 -18.24 -22.83
CA GLN A 91 32.48 -19.35 -22.67
C GLN A 91 32.17 -20.52 -23.62
N GLU A 92 30.91 -20.92 -23.75
CA GLU A 92 30.48 -21.99 -24.66
C GLU A 92 30.72 -21.66 -26.14
N SER A 93 30.61 -20.38 -26.52
CA SER A 93 30.89 -19.89 -27.88
C SER A 93 32.39 -19.72 -28.19
N GLY A 94 33.28 -19.90 -27.19
CA GLY A 94 34.72 -19.81 -27.35
C GLY A 94 35.26 -18.39 -27.60
N ALA A 95 34.45 -17.36 -27.36
CA ALA A 95 34.82 -15.96 -27.60
C ALA A 95 35.68 -15.35 -26.47
N VAL A 96 35.75 -15.98 -25.29
CA VAL A 96 36.45 -15.47 -24.10
C VAL A 96 37.24 -16.61 -23.43
N ALA A 97 38.55 -16.40 -23.19
CA ALA A 97 39.39 -17.30 -22.41
C ALA A 97 39.09 -17.16 -20.91
N PRO A 98 39.22 -18.21 -20.08
CA PRO A 98 38.92 -18.12 -18.66
C PRO A 98 39.94 -17.21 -17.97
N GLU A 99 39.57 -15.96 -17.74
CA GLU A 99 40.34 -15.03 -16.92
C GLU A 99 39.95 -15.24 -15.45
N ASP A 100 40.99 -15.41 -14.64
CA ASP A 100 40.96 -15.64 -13.19
C ASP A 100 40.23 -14.48 -12.50
N ASP A 101 39.31 -14.81 -11.59
CA ASP A 101 38.48 -13.88 -10.81
C ASP A 101 39.36 -13.18 -9.77
N GLY A 102 40.21 -12.28 -10.25
CA GLY A 102 41.03 -11.39 -9.43
C GLY A 102 40.12 -10.37 -8.77
N GLU A 103 39.94 -10.54 -7.47
CA GLU A 103 39.32 -9.58 -6.56
C GLU A 103 39.96 -8.19 -6.76
N ASP A 104 39.33 -7.34 -7.58
CA ASP A 104 39.66 -5.92 -7.66
C ASP A 104 38.68 -5.15 -6.77
N GLU A 105 38.97 -5.22 -5.47
CA GLU A 105 38.42 -4.33 -4.44
C GLU A 105 39.17 -2.99 -4.53
N GLU A 106 38.97 -2.25 -5.62
CA GLU A 106 39.36 -0.84 -5.70
C GLU A 106 38.13 0.03 -5.46
N THR A 107 37.99 0.43 -4.20
CA THR A 107 37.09 1.47 -3.70
C THR A 107 37.43 2.81 -4.38
N ALA A 108 36.93 3.00 -5.60
CA ALA A 108 36.77 4.33 -6.17
C ALA A 108 35.52 4.94 -5.52
N GLU A 109 35.73 5.77 -4.49
CA GLU A 109 34.76 6.73 -3.98
C GLU A 109 34.45 7.75 -5.09
N GLU A 110 33.64 7.34 -6.07
CA GLU A 110 33.07 8.26 -7.04
C GLU A 110 31.90 8.98 -6.34
N GLU A 111 32.26 10.07 -5.65
CA GLU A 111 31.34 10.97 -4.97
C GLU A 111 30.32 11.50 -6.01
N TRP A 112 29.11 10.97 -5.93
CA TRP A 112 28.00 11.28 -6.81
C TRP A 112 27.80 12.81 -6.91
N GLY A 113 28.12 13.39 -8.07
CA GLY A 113 28.27 14.83 -8.30
C GLY A 113 26.99 15.67 -8.32
N GLY A 114 25.91 15.23 -7.67
CA GLY A 114 24.65 15.97 -7.55
C GLY A 114 23.93 16.20 -8.88
N PHE A 115 22.61 16.43 -8.84
CA PHE A 115 21.93 17.05 -9.97
C PHE A 115 22.28 18.55 -9.98
N PRO A 116 22.45 19.18 -11.14
CA PRO A 116 22.61 20.62 -11.20
C PRO A 116 21.41 21.32 -10.53
N ASP A 117 21.68 22.32 -9.68
CA ASP A 117 20.68 23.08 -8.91
C ASP A 117 19.67 23.86 -9.78
N GLN A 118 19.93 23.94 -11.09
CA GLN A 118 18.97 24.43 -12.06
C GLN A 118 18.59 23.28 -12.99
N PRO A 119 17.36 22.74 -12.90
CA PRO A 119 16.84 22.03 -14.05
C PRO A 119 16.82 23.00 -15.22
N ASP A 120 17.30 22.58 -16.39
CA ASP A 120 17.07 23.30 -17.64
C ASP A 120 15.55 23.35 -17.86
N THR A 121 14.90 24.38 -17.32
CA THR A 121 13.49 24.67 -17.51
C THR A 121 13.31 25.33 -18.88
N ASP A 122 13.78 24.66 -19.93
CA ASP A 122 13.19 24.87 -21.23
C ASP A 122 11.73 24.45 -21.07
N ILE A 123 10.84 25.44 -21.11
CA ILE A 123 9.41 25.30 -20.91
C ILE A 123 8.89 24.48 -22.08
N VAL A 124 8.97 23.16 -21.97
CA VAL A 124 8.37 22.22 -22.90
C VAL A 124 6.97 21.93 -22.36
N ASP A 125 5.97 22.59 -22.92
CA ASP A 125 4.58 22.14 -22.83
C ASP A 125 4.51 20.76 -23.51
N GLN A 126 4.84 19.73 -22.74
CA GLN A 126 4.89 18.35 -23.21
C GLN A 126 3.49 17.74 -23.09
N GLU A 127 2.77 17.69 -24.20
CA GLU A 127 1.50 16.98 -24.33
C GLU A 127 1.78 15.48 -24.51
N ASP A 128 1.77 14.71 -23.42
CA ASP A 128 1.90 13.26 -23.48
C ASP A 128 0.51 12.59 -23.56
N GLU A 129 0.27 11.86 -24.66
CA GLU A 129 -0.96 11.09 -24.88
C GLU A 129 -0.90 9.75 -24.11
N TYR A 130 -1.57 9.67 -22.96
CA TYR A 130 -1.77 8.41 -22.24
C TYR A 130 -3.02 7.69 -22.75
N ILE A 131 -2.82 6.56 -23.43
CA ILE A 131 -3.90 5.68 -23.89
C ILE A 131 -4.16 4.61 -22.82
N ASP A 132 -5.20 4.80 -22.03
CA ASP A 132 -5.86 3.69 -21.33
C ASP A 132 -7.03 3.22 -22.21
N GLU A 133 -7.12 1.90 -22.46
CA GLU A 133 -8.03 1.26 -23.43
C GLU A 133 -9.53 1.61 -23.28
N ASP A 134 -9.93 2.25 -22.17
CA ASP A 134 -11.33 2.61 -21.88
C ASP A 134 -11.55 4.11 -21.48
N ARG A 135 -10.51 4.95 -21.35
CA ARG A 135 -10.67 6.37 -20.95
C ARG A 135 -9.55 7.26 -21.50
N TYR A 136 -9.92 8.21 -22.35
CA TYR A 136 -9.03 9.30 -22.76
C TYR A 136 -9.09 10.44 -21.73
N THR A 137 -8.01 10.66 -21.00
CA THR A 137 -7.82 11.84 -20.14
C THR A 137 -6.51 12.52 -20.51
N THR A 138 -6.57 13.79 -20.90
CA THR A 138 -5.38 14.60 -21.14
C THR A 138 -4.90 15.21 -19.82
N VAL A 139 -3.60 15.10 -19.55
CA VAL A 139 -2.95 15.74 -18.40
C VAL A 139 -1.99 16.79 -18.95
N THR A 140 -2.27 18.06 -18.66
CA THR A 140 -1.38 19.18 -19.01
C THR A 140 -0.49 19.52 -17.82
N VAL A 141 0.83 19.54 -18.03
CA VAL A 141 1.79 19.91 -17.00
C VAL A 141 2.22 21.36 -17.23
N GLU A 142 1.61 22.29 -16.49
CA GLU A 142 2.00 23.70 -16.53
C GLU A 142 3.10 23.97 -15.48
N SER A 143 4.10 24.77 -15.85
CA SER A 143 5.10 25.25 -14.89
C SER A 143 4.48 26.27 -13.93
N VAL A 144 4.69 26.09 -12.63
CA VAL A 144 4.18 27.00 -11.59
C VAL A 144 5.33 27.35 -10.65
N SER A 145 5.49 28.64 -10.38
CA SER A 145 6.48 29.14 -9.43
C SER A 145 5.91 29.09 -8.00
N VAL A 146 6.70 28.61 -7.04
CA VAL A 146 6.27 28.50 -5.64
C VAL A 146 6.86 29.66 -4.84
N SER A 147 6.02 30.65 -4.55
CA SER A 147 6.36 31.81 -3.73
C SER A 147 5.77 31.67 -2.32
N ARG A 148 6.25 32.48 -1.37
CA ARG A 148 5.73 32.51 0.02
C ARG A 148 4.23 32.83 0.09
N ASP A 149 3.69 33.46 -0.95
CA ASP A 149 2.27 33.86 -1.07
C ASP A 149 1.41 32.84 -1.85
N GLY A 150 2.01 31.79 -2.44
CA GLY A 150 1.28 30.75 -3.13
C GLY A 150 1.96 30.20 -4.40
N LEU A 151 1.17 29.49 -5.19
CA LEU A 151 1.54 28.94 -6.50
C LEU A 151 1.15 29.96 -7.57
N GLU A 152 2.15 30.58 -8.23
CA GLU A 152 1.96 31.60 -9.26
C GLU A 152 2.36 31.05 -10.63
N LYS A 153 1.43 31.10 -11.60
CA LYS A 153 1.71 30.79 -13.00
C LYS A 153 2.58 31.91 -13.58
N PRO A 154 3.77 31.63 -14.12
CA PRO A 154 4.61 32.67 -14.69
C PRO A 154 3.96 33.23 -15.96
N GLU A 155 3.62 34.53 -15.94
CA GLU A 155 3.16 35.24 -17.15
C GLU A 155 4.36 35.42 -18.10
N LEU A 156 4.37 34.62 -19.17
CA LEU A 156 5.26 34.85 -20.30
C LEU A 156 4.86 36.17 -20.96
N LYS A 157 5.72 37.18 -20.83
CA LYS A 157 5.66 38.41 -21.64
C LYS A 157 6.07 38.08 -23.07
N THR A 158 5.17 37.50 -23.85
CA THR A 158 5.20 37.65 -25.30
C THR A 158 4.65 39.03 -25.62
N GLY A 159 5.55 39.96 -25.91
CA GLY A 159 5.18 41.31 -26.30
C GLY A 159 4.42 41.27 -27.63
N GLU A 160 3.16 41.68 -27.57
CA GLU A 160 2.43 42.35 -28.64
C GLU A 160 1.28 43.09 -27.97
N ASP A 161 1.43 44.42 -27.90
CA ASP A 161 0.42 45.36 -27.43
C ASP A 161 -0.81 45.30 -28.35
N GLU A 162 -2.00 45.11 -27.80
CA GLU A 162 -3.20 45.79 -28.30
C GLU A 162 -4.28 45.86 -27.21
N GLU A 163 -4.62 47.09 -26.84
CA GLU A 163 -5.69 47.44 -25.91
C GLU A 163 -7.07 47.03 -26.46
N GLY A 164 -7.92 46.49 -25.59
CA GLY A 164 -9.33 46.24 -25.92
C GLY A 164 -10.17 45.99 -24.68
N GLU A 165 -10.68 47.07 -24.08
CA GLU A 165 -11.83 47.00 -23.17
C GLU A 165 -13.04 46.34 -23.86
N ALA A 166 -13.64 45.33 -23.24
CA ALA A 166 -15.03 44.97 -23.51
C ALA A 166 -15.71 44.37 -22.28
N LYS A 167 -16.69 45.13 -21.76
CA LYS A 167 -17.64 44.73 -20.72
C LYS A 167 -18.49 43.53 -21.14
N GLY A 168 -18.72 42.65 -20.16
CA GLY A 168 -20.03 42.11 -19.83
C GLY A 168 -20.63 41.04 -20.74
N ASN A 169 -20.75 39.81 -20.21
CA ASN A 169 -22.03 39.12 -20.25
C ASN A 169 -22.07 38.01 -19.18
N GLU A 170 -23.04 38.08 -18.28
CA GLU A 170 -23.49 36.92 -17.51
C GLU A 170 -24.23 35.96 -18.45
N PRO A 171 -24.11 34.64 -18.26
CA PRO A 171 -25.20 33.75 -18.60
C PRO A 171 -25.78 33.07 -17.35
N GLU A 172 -27.09 32.97 -17.44
CA GLU A 172 -28.07 32.58 -16.45
C GLU A 172 -27.86 31.20 -15.83
N LYS A 173 -28.46 31.06 -14.64
CA LYS A 173 -28.59 29.83 -13.86
C LYS A 173 -29.16 28.68 -14.70
N ALA A 174 -28.37 27.65 -14.91
CA ALA A 174 -28.86 26.31 -15.21
C ALA A 174 -28.98 25.51 -13.91
N GLU A 175 -30.20 25.31 -13.43
CA GLU A 175 -30.53 24.35 -12.38
C GLU A 175 -30.25 22.92 -12.89
N GLY A 176 -29.06 22.42 -12.58
CA GLY A 176 -28.67 21.03 -12.78
C GLY A 176 -28.84 20.24 -11.49
N GLN A 177 -29.78 19.29 -11.49
CA GLN A 177 -30.17 18.44 -10.38
C GLN A 177 -28.98 17.75 -9.71
N GLU A 178 -28.79 18.04 -8.42
CA GLU A 178 -27.85 17.37 -7.54
C GLU A 178 -28.34 15.93 -7.26
N GLN A 179 -28.02 15.00 -8.16
CA GLN A 179 -28.11 13.58 -7.81
C GLN A 179 -26.94 13.26 -6.87
N GLY A 180 -27.21 13.35 -5.57
CA GLY A 180 -26.29 12.96 -4.51
C GLY A 180 -25.73 11.56 -4.78
N LYS A 181 -24.46 11.50 -5.17
CA LYS A 181 -23.68 10.25 -5.14
C LYS A 181 -23.44 9.92 -3.68
N GLU A 182 -24.37 9.19 -3.06
CA GLU A 182 -24.09 8.46 -1.81
C GLU A 182 -22.88 7.56 -2.06
N ILE A 183 -21.72 7.97 -1.56
CA ILE A 183 -20.56 7.08 -1.43
C ILE A 183 -20.96 6.03 -0.40
N MET A 184 -21.47 4.89 -0.90
CA MET A 184 -21.91 3.76 -0.09
C MET A 184 -20.73 3.15 0.66
N LYS A 185 -20.45 3.65 1.87
CA LYS A 185 -19.50 3.07 2.82
C LYS A 185 -20.11 1.83 3.50
N GLY A 186 -20.44 0.81 2.72
CA GLY A 186 -20.86 -0.50 3.23
C GLY A 186 -19.67 -1.48 3.29
N PRO A 187 -19.66 -2.45 4.23
CA PRO A 187 -18.65 -3.50 4.22
C PRO A 187 -18.79 -4.34 2.93
N LEU A 188 -17.74 -4.38 2.13
CA LEU A 188 -17.66 -5.26 0.96
C LEU A 188 -17.54 -6.70 1.46
N HIS A 189 -18.51 -7.54 1.12
CA HIS A 189 -18.39 -8.98 1.36
C HIS A 189 -17.87 -9.66 0.09
N LEU A 190 -16.79 -10.44 0.21
CA LEU A 190 -16.36 -11.34 -0.85
C LEU A 190 -17.00 -12.71 -0.60
N THR A 191 -17.78 -13.18 -1.57
CA THR A 191 -18.35 -14.54 -1.56
C THR A 191 -17.69 -15.35 -2.67
N THR A 192 -17.08 -16.46 -2.29
CA THR A 192 -16.47 -17.42 -3.22
C THR A 192 -17.38 -18.63 -3.34
N ASP A 193 -17.99 -18.81 -4.49
CA ASP A 193 -18.85 -19.95 -4.79
C ASP A 193 -18.07 -20.98 -5.58
N ILE A 194 -17.99 -22.19 -5.02
CA ILE A 194 -17.35 -23.34 -5.65
C ILE A 194 -18.44 -24.23 -6.20
N THR A 195 -18.48 -24.35 -7.52
CA THR A 195 -19.43 -25.21 -8.23
C THR A 195 -18.70 -26.36 -8.91
N HIS A 196 -19.22 -27.57 -8.72
CA HIS A 196 -18.71 -28.77 -9.37
C HIS A 196 -19.64 -29.16 -10.52
N HIS A 197 -19.12 -29.12 -11.75
CA HIS A 197 -19.83 -29.60 -12.93
C HIS A 197 -19.12 -30.84 -13.46
N GLY A 198 -19.61 -32.02 -13.07
CA GLY A 198 -18.99 -33.30 -13.39
C GLY A 198 -17.56 -33.37 -12.86
N ASN A 199 -16.59 -33.56 -13.75
CA ASN A 199 -15.17 -33.67 -13.41
C ASN A 199 -14.42 -32.31 -13.42
N SER A 200 -15.15 -31.20 -13.60
CA SER A 200 -14.58 -29.86 -13.61
C SER A 200 -14.99 -29.06 -12.38
N LEU A 201 -14.01 -28.35 -11.80
CA LEU A 201 -14.19 -27.46 -10.65
C LEU A 201 -14.14 -26.02 -11.14
N THR A 202 -15.22 -25.26 -10.92
CA THR A 202 -15.27 -23.83 -11.22
C THR A 202 -15.41 -23.03 -9.92
N ILE A 203 -14.46 -22.12 -9.69
CA ILE A 203 -14.46 -21.22 -8.53
C ILE A 203 -14.79 -19.81 -9.06
N SER A 204 -15.94 -19.28 -8.64
CA SER A 204 -16.38 -17.92 -8.96
C SER A 204 -16.28 -17.06 -7.71
N SER A 205 -15.66 -15.88 -7.82
CA SER A 205 -15.59 -14.91 -6.73
C SER A 205 -16.44 -13.71 -7.10
N SER A 206 -17.44 -13.40 -6.28
CA SER A 206 -18.31 -12.24 -6.47
C SER A 206 -18.21 -11.29 -5.27
N VAL A 207 -18.20 -9.99 -5.56
CA VAL A 207 -18.24 -8.91 -4.57
C VAL A 207 -19.64 -8.33 -4.62
N SER A 208 -20.39 -8.43 -3.53
CA SER A 208 -21.71 -7.79 -3.45
C SER A 208 -21.75 -6.75 -2.34
N ILE A 209 -22.37 -5.62 -2.64
CA ILE A 209 -22.59 -4.52 -1.71
C ILE A 209 -23.99 -4.70 -1.13
N GLN A 210 -24.09 -5.00 0.17
CA GLN A 210 -25.38 -5.03 0.84
C GLN A 210 -25.89 -3.61 1.08
N LYS A 211 -27.02 -3.27 0.46
CA LYS A 211 -27.71 -1.99 0.62
C LYS A 211 -28.38 -1.97 1.99
N ILE A 212 -27.75 -1.35 2.98
CA ILE A 212 -28.34 -1.17 4.32
C ILE A 212 -29.28 0.05 4.25
N PRO A 213 -30.59 -0.09 4.51
CA PRO A 213 -31.49 1.06 4.53
C PRO A 213 -31.18 1.93 5.76
N ILE A 214 -30.73 3.17 5.52
CA ILE A 214 -30.58 4.18 6.56
C ILE A 214 -31.99 4.59 6.98
N LYS A 215 -32.41 4.20 8.19
CA LYS A 215 -33.68 4.68 8.77
C LYS A 215 -33.56 6.19 9.01
N SER A 216 -34.27 6.99 8.24
CA SER A 216 -34.44 8.42 8.51
C SER A 216 -35.12 8.59 9.87
N LYS A 217 -34.45 9.29 10.79
CA LYS A 217 -35.08 9.71 12.05
C LYS A 217 -36.03 10.86 11.73
N SER A 218 -37.33 10.60 11.80
CA SER A 218 -38.38 11.61 11.87
C SER A 218 -38.14 12.45 13.13
N LEU A 219 -37.72 13.70 12.97
CA LEU A 219 -37.68 14.68 14.04
C LEU A 219 -39.14 15.08 14.32
N TYR A 220 -39.62 14.75 15.52
CA TYR A 220 -40.81 15.35 16.12
C TYR A 220 -40.38 16.54 16.98
#